data_AF-A0A535RMF0-F1
#
_entry.id   AF-A0A535RMF0-F1
#
_cell.length_a   1.000
_cell.length_b   1.000
_cell.length_c   1.000
_cell.angle_alpha   90.00
_cell.angle_beta   90.00
_cell.angle_gamma   90.00
#
_symmetry.space_group_name_H-M   'P 1'
#
loop_
_entity.id
_entity.type
_entity.pdbx_description
1 polymer ?
#
loop_
_entity_poly.entity_id
_entity_poly.type
_entity_poly.pdbx_seq_one_letter_code
_entity_poly.pdbx_strand_id
1 'polypeptide(L)' 'EQLRLLHSLATRHGRAYSVIAIDVDHLKQVNDTFGHEMGDAALRGLANALRRTLRASDVPVKTGGDEFLVLLP' A
#
# COMPACT_ATOMS: atom_id res chain seq x y z
N GLU A 1 10.83 -5.76 5.48
CA GLU A 1 11.57 -5.26 6.66
C GLU A 1 10.68 -4.50 7.64
N GLN A 2 9.95 -3.46 7.20
CA GLN A 2 9.09 -2.62 8.03
C GLN A 2 8.04 -3.39 8.88
N LEU A 3 7.38 -4.41 8.33
CA LEU A 3 6.42 -5.22 9.08
C LEU A 3 7.05 -5.94 10.30
N ARG A 4 8.29 -6.44 10.16
CA ARG A 4 8.99 -7.10 11.28
C ARG A 4 9.32 -6.10 12.39
N LEU A 5 9.75 -4.89 12.01
CA LEU A 5 10.02 -3.81 12.96
C LEU A 5 8.74 -3.40 13.70
N LEU A 6 7.63 -3.20 12.97
CA LEU A 6 6.33 -2.89 13.57
C LEU A 6 5.90 -3.98 14.55
N HIS A 7 5.96 -5.24 14.14
CA HIS A 7 5.61 -6.37 15.00
C HIS A 7 6.46 -6.42 16.28
N SER A 8 7.78 -6.22 16.16
CA SER A 8 8.69 -6.18 17.31
C SER A 8 8.35 -5.05 18.29
N LEU A 9 8.09 -3.84 17.78
CA LEU A 9 7.69 -2.68 18.59
C LEU A 9 6.34 -2.89 19.26
N ALA A 10 5.35 -3.34 18.50
CA ALA A 10 4.02 -3.66 19.00
C ALA A 10 4.07 -4.70 20.13
N THR A 11 4.82 -5.78 19.93
CA THR A 11 5.03 -6.83 20.94
C THR A 11 5.72 -6.28 22.19
N ARG A 12 6.80 -5.50 22.02
CA ARG A 12 7.56 -4.89 23.14
C ARG A 12 6.69 -3.97 23.99
N HIS A 13 5.76 -3.24 23.37
CA HIS A 13 4.93 -2.25 24.05
C HIS A 13 3.51 -2.76 24.37
N GLY A 14 3.19 -4.03 24.09
CA GLY A 14 1.87 -4.60 24.32
C GLY A 14 0.76 -3.91 23.51
N ARG A 15 1.07 -3.41 22.31
CA ARG A 15 0.12 -2.72 21.43
C ARG A 15 -0.31 -3.65 20.30
N ALA A 16 -1.58 -3.53 19.90
CA ALA A 16 -2.06 -4.16 18.68
C ALA A 16 -1.68 -3.30 17.47
N TYR A 17 -1.53 -3.94 16.32
CA TYR A 17 -1.37 -3.27 15.03
C TYR A 17 -2.24 -3.99 13.99
N SER A 18 -2.50 -3.35 12.86
CA SER A 18 -3.21 -3.94 11.72
C SER A 18 -2.40 -3.83 10.44
N VAL A 19 -2.74 -4.68 9.46
CA VAL A 19 -2.16 -4.64 8.11
C VAL A 19 -3.31 -4.70 7.13
N ILE A 20 -3.32 -3.79 6.16
CA ILE A 20 -4.24 -3.83 5.03
C ILE A 20 -3.44 -4.29 3.81
N ALA A 21 -3.93 -5.29 3.09
CA ALA A 21 -3.47 -5.64 1.76
C ALA A 21 -4.45 -5.12 0.72
N ILE A 22 -3.92 -4.49 -0.33
CA ILE A 22 -4.68 -3.87 -1.40
C ILE A 22 -4.13 -4.41 -2.71
N ASP A 23 -4.99 -4.94 -3.54
CA ASP A 23 -4.70 -5.32 -4.93
C ASP A 23 -5.48 -4.39 -5.87
N VAL A 24 -4.86 -3.96 -6.98
CA VAL A 24 -5.52 -3.07 -7.94
C VAL A 24 -6.21 -3.90 -9.00
N ASP A 25 -7.53 -4.01 -8.86
CA ASP A 25 -8.36 -4.74 -9.80
C ASP A 25 -8.18 -4.23 -11.23
N HIS A 26 -8.08 -5.19 -12.17
CA HIS A 26 -8.08 -4.94 -13.62
C HIS A 26 -6.96 -4.04 -14.15
N LEU A 27 -5.86 -3.83 -13.42
CA LEU A 27 -4.76 -3.01 -13.91
C LEU A 27 -4.20 -3.52 -15.26
N LYS A 28 -4.13 -4.84 -15.44
CA LYS A 28 -3.74 -5.43 -16.72
C LYS A 28 -4.66 -5.01 -17.87
N GLN A 29 -5.97 -4.99 -17.65
CA GLN A 29 -6.93 -4.56 -18.67
C GLN A 29 -6.73 -3.07 -19.03
N VAL A 30 -6.43 -2.23 -18.04
CA VAL A 30 -6.10 -0.82 -18.26
C VAL A 30 -4.82 -0.70 -19.10
N ASN A 31 -3.77 -1.45 -18.77
CA ASN A 31 -2.52 -1.46 -19.54
C ASN A 31 -2.73 -1.95 -20.97
N ASP A 32 -3.48 -3.03 -21.16
CA ASP A 32 -3.72 -3.63 -22.47
C ASP A 32 -4.62 -2.72 -23.34
N THR A 33 -5.49 -1.90 -22.74
CA THR A 33 -6.42 -1.00 -23.45
C THR A 33 -5.85 0.39 -23.72
N PHE A 34 -5.12 0.96 -22.75
CA PHE A 34 -4.70 2.37 -22.76
C PHE A 34 -3.17 2.56 -22.70
N GLY A 35 -2.41 1.47 -22.64
CA GLY A 35 -0.96 1.48 -22.51
C GLY A 35 -0.48 1.59 -21.06
N HIS A 36 0.78 1.21 -20.84
CA HIS A 36 1.40 1.18 -19.51
C HIS A 36 1.48 2.56 -18.83
N GLU A 37 1.58 3.64 -19.59
CA GLU A 37 1.58 5.00 -19.03
C GLU A 37 0.28 5.31 -18.26
N MET A 38 -0.85 4.77 -18.74
CA MET A 38 -2.14 4.94 -18.07
C MET A 38 -2.24 4.08 -16.80
N GLY A 39 -1.73 2.85 -16.82
CA GLY A 39 -1.63 2.05 -15.60
C GLY A 39 -0.73 2.67 -14.55
N ASP A 40 0.40 3.24 -14.97
CA ASP A 40 1.29 4.01 -14.09
C ASP A 40 0.58 5.22 -13.49
N ALA A 41 -0.24 5.93 -14.29
CA ALA A 41 -1.04 7.04 -13.80
C ALA A 41 -2.08 6.58 -12.76
N ALA A 42 -2.74 5.44 -12.98
CA ALA A 42 -3.67 4.85 -12.02
C ALA A 42 -2.97 4.49 -10.69
N LEU A 43 -1.80 3.84 -10.76
CA LEU A 43 -0.99 3.49 -9.59
C LEU A 43 -0.52 4.72 -8.81
N ARG A 44 -0.09 5.78 -9.51
CA ARG A 44 0.26 7.07 -8.87
C ARG A 44 -0.96 7.71 -8.23
N GLY A 45 -2.13 7.60 -8.86
CA GLY A 45 -3.41 8.04 -8.31
C GLY A 45 -3.73 7.36 -6.98
N LEU A 46 -3.64 6.03 -6.93
CA LEU A 46 -3.83 5.26 -5.70
C LEU A 46 -2.80 5.64 -4.62
N ALA A 47 -1.51 5.71 -4.96
CA ALA A 47 -0.48 6.09 -4.00
C ALA A 47 -0.74 7.48 -3.39
N ASN A 48 -1.19 8.43 -4.21
CA ASN A 48 -1.55 9.77 -3.74
C ASN A 48 -2.84 9.79 -2.92
N ALA A 49 -3.82 8.93 -3.24
CA ALA A 49 -5.01 8.77 -2.41
C ALA A 49 -4.63 8.23 -1.02
N LEU A 50 -3.83 7.15 -0.96
CA LEU A 50 -3.31 6.61 0.29
C LEU A 50 -2.57 7.66 1.12
N ARG A 51 -1.65 8.43 0.52
CA ARG A 51 -0.92 9.48 1.23
C ARG A 51 -1.81 10.58 1.82
N ARG A 52 -2.97 10.86 1.21
CA ARG A 52 -3.91 11.88 1.71
C ARG A 52 -4.88 11.35 2.76
N THR A 53 -5.19 10.06 2.73
CA THR A 53 -6.17 9.44 3.64
C THR A 53 -5.54 8.85 4.89
N LEU A 54 -4.30 8.38 4.78
CA LEU A 54 -3.57 7.75 5.86
C LEU A 54 -3.04 8.76 6.88
N ARG A 55 -2.93 8.32 8.14
CA ARG A 55 -2.35 9.10 9.22
C ARG A 55 -0.83 9.15 9.04
N ALA A 56 -0.17 10.12 9.68
CA ALA A 56 1.28 10.26 9.63
C ALA A 56 2.04 9.02 10.18
N SER A 57 1.41 8.23 11.06
CA SER A 57 1.96 6.99 11.61
C SER A 57 1.80 5.77 10.69
N ASP A 58 0.88 5.83 9.74
CA ASP A 58 0.56 4.71 8.88
C ASP A 58 1.61 4.62 7.76
N VAL A 59 2.00 3.41 7.39
CA VAL A 59 3.08 3.19 6.42
C VAL A 59 2.53 2.48 5.19
N PRO A 60 2.24 3.21 4.10
CA PRO A 60 1.93 2.59 2.81
C PRO A 60 3.21 2.08 2.14
N VAL A 61 3.15 0.88 1.57
CA VAL A 61 4.24 0.18 0.90
C VAL A 61 3.73 -0.39 -0.41
N LYS A 62 4.45 -0.22 -1.51
CA LYS A 62 4.17 -0.93 -2.76
C LYS A 62 4.98 -2.23 -2.75
N THR A 63 4.31 -3.38 -2.81
CA THR A 63 4.95 -4.71 -2.70
C THR A 63 5.10 -5.42 -4.04
N GLY A 64 4.23 -5.12 -5.01
CA GLY A 64 4.19 -5.74 -6.33
C GLY A 64 4.03 -4.72 -7.46
N GLY A 65 3.55 -5.15 -8.63
CA GLY A 65 3.24 -4.25 -9.75
C GLY A 65 2.01 -3.38 -9.47
N ASP A 66 0.97 -4.04 -8.96
CA ASP A 66 -0.37 -3.58 -8.59
C ASP A 66 -0.64 -3.66 -7.08
N GLU A 67 0.16 -4.41 -6.33
CA GLU A 67 -0.10 -4.65 -4.90
C GLU A 67 0.47 -3.56 -3.98
N PHE A 68 -0.32 -3.20 -2.97
CA PHE A 68 0.07 -2.32 -1.87
C PHE A 68 -0.24 -2.95 -0.52
N LEU A 69 0.60 -2.65 0.48
CA LEU A 69 0.34 -2.91 1.88
C LEU A 69 0.26 -1.59 2.65
N VAL A 70 -0.58 -1.53 3.66
CA VAL A 70 -0.58 -0.44 4.65
C VAL A 70 -0.38 -1.04 6.03
N LEU A 71 0.68 -0.60 6.70
CA LEU A 71 0.93 -0.95 8.10
C LEU A 71 0.28 0.12 9.00
N LEU A 72 -0.52 -0.32 9.96
CA LEU A 72 -1.29 0.52 10.87
C LEU A 72 -0.85 0.25 12.32
N PRO A 73 0.09 1.04 12.88
CA PRO A 73 0.63 0.82 14.22
C PRO A 73 -0.33 1.05 15.39
#